data_AF-A0A2S4WCB1-F1
#
_entry.id   AF-A0A2S4WCB1-F1
#
_cell.length_a   1.000
_cell.length_b   1.000
_cell.length_c   1.000
_cell.angle_alpha   90.00
_cell.angle_beta   90.00
_cell.angle_gamma   90.00
#
_symmetry.space_group_name_H-M   'P 1'
#
loop_
_entity.id
_entity.type
_entity.pdbx_description
1 polymer ?
#
loop_
_entity_poly.entity_id
_entity_poly.type
_entity_poly.pdbx_seq_one_letter_code
_entity_poly.pdbx_strand_id
1 'polypeptide(L)'
;MSVDRWVKIYNASRKRKDKYTVLPTGCSPNFSYATPEHFAARNEIVDIPKDDIDIILQNDYPERSVMFTHTPDWFHQLATQIMEELRFSFDQICIGSIWSVFDAMLPYIQANIPPHFASLYSGAA
;
A
#
# COMPACT_ATOMS: atom_id res chain seq x y z
N MET A 1 7.30 4.81 -16.20
CA MET A 1 7.17 3.35 -16.44
C MET A 1 5.69 3.00 -16.27
N SER A 2 5.08 2.18 -17.13
CA SER A 2 3.70 1.72 -16.91
C SER A 2 3.64 0.54 -15.95
N VAL A 3 2.54 0.41 -15.21
CA VAL A 3 2.29 -0.69 -14.26
C VAL A 3 2.41 -2.04 -14.97
N ASP A 4 1.83 -2.18 -16.16
CA ASP A 4 1.90 -3.43 -16.94
C ASP A 4 3.32 -3.86 -17.27
N ARG A 5 4.22 -2.90 -17.57
CA ARG A 5 5.62 -3.19 -17.86
C ARG A 5 6.36 -3.63 -16.61
N TRP A 6 6.07 -3.03 -15.46
CA TRP A 6 6.65 -3.43 -14.18
C TRP A 6 6.19 -4.83 -13.77
N VAL A 7 4.90 -5.13 -13.90
CA VAL A 7 4.32 -6.46 -13.60
C VAL A 7 5.01 -7.55 -14.41
N LYS A 8 5.24 -7.33 -15.72
CA LYS A 8 5.95 -8.28 -16.58
C LYS A 8 7.39 -8.52 -16.11
N ILE A 9 8.13 -7.45 -15.80
CA ILE A 9 9.54 -7.55 -15.36
C ILE A 9 9.63 -8.25 -14.00
N TYR A 10 8.76 -7.88 -13.05
CA TYR A 10 8.73 -8.47 -11.71
C TYR A 10 8.45 -9.98 -11.78
N ASN A 11 7.44 -10.38 -12.56
CA ASN A 11 7.04 -11.78 -12.69
C ASN A 11 8.03 -12.62 -13.53
N ALA A 12 8.80 -12.01 -14.42
CA ALA A 12 9.83 -12.70 -15.21
C ALA A 12 11.17 -12.85 -14.47
N SER A 13 11.37 -12.08 -13.39
CA SER A 13 12.63 -12.11 -12.63
C SER A 13 12.81 -13.45 -11.90
N ARG A 14 14.00 -14.08 -12.06
CA ARG A 14 14.36 -15.29 -11.29
C ARG A 14 14.63 -14.90 -9.85
N LYS A 15 13.84 -15.46 -8.92
CA LYS A 15 14.08 -15.31 -7.49
C LYS A 15 15.08 -16.39 -7.03
N ARG A 16 15.83 -16.10 -5.96
CA ARG A 16 16.67 -17.12 -5.31
C ARG A 16 15.80 -18.04 -4.46
N LYS A 17 16.16 -19.31 -4.39
CA LYS A 17 15.55 -20.27 -3.47
C LYS A 17 16.04 -19.98 -2.06
N ASP A 18 15.12 -19.84 -1.12
CA ASP A 18 15.39 -19.74 0.30
C ASP A 18 15.28 -21.15 0.91
N LYS A 19 16.29 -21.53 1.71
CA LYS A 19 16.39 -22.86 2.33
C LYS A 19 15.74 -22.91 3.71
N TYR A 20 15.39 -21.77 4.29
CA TYR A 20 14.83 -21.67 5.63
C TYR A 20 13.30 -21.70 5.66
N THR A 21 12.66 -21.74 4.49
CA THR A 21 11.21 -21.80 4.35
C THR A 21 10.77 -23.05 3.61
N VAL A 22 9.61 -23.57 4.01
CA VAL A 22 8.93 -24.70 3.37
C VAL A 22 8.10 -24.22 2.17
N LEU A 23 7.92 -22.90 2.02
CA LEU A 23 7.16 -22.33 0.91
C LEU A 23 7.93 -22.41 -0.41
N PRO A 24 7.22 -22.50 -1.56
CA PRO A 24 7.83 -22.39 -2.88
C PRO A 24 8.61 -21.09 -3.01
N THR A 25 9.95 -21.18 -3.03
CA THR A 25 10.85 -20.05 -3.25
C THR A 25 11.71 -20.30 -4.47
N GLY A 26 12.20 -19.21 -5.06
CA GLY A 26 12.94 -19.26 -6.32
C GLY A 26 12.07 -19.23 -7.59
N CYS A 27 10.74 -19.14 -7.43
CA CYS A 27 9.79 -18.93 -8.52
C CYS A 27 9.07 -17.59 -8.35
N SER A 28 8.40 -17.11 -9.41
CA SER A 28 7.50 -15.96 -9.29
C SER A 28 6.23 -16.37 -8.52
N PRO A 29 5.59 -15.44 -7.80
CA PRO A 29 4.35 -15.74 -7.07
C PRO A 29 3.27 -16.35 -7.97
N ASN A 30 3.08 -15.78 -9.16
CA ASN A 30 2.11 -16.27 -10.14
C ASN A 30 2.42 -17.71 -10.58
N PHE A 31 3.69 -18.07 -10.73
CA PHE A 31 4.06 -19.45 -11.06
C PHE A 31 3.73 -20.41 -9.90
N SER A 32 4.07 -20.05 -8.65
CA SER A 32 3.72 -20.89 -7.50
C SER A 32 2.22 -21.11 -7.34
N TYR A 33 1.39 -20.09 -7.61
CA TYR A 33 -0.07 -20.22 -7.51
C TYR A 33 -0.70 -20.93 -8.71
N ALA A 34 -0.18 -20.72 -9.93
CA ALA A 34 -0.74 -21.32 -11.14
C ALA A 34 -0.31 -22.77 -11.36
N THR A 35 0.85 -23.19 -10.82
CA THR A 35 1.38 -24.55 -10.99
C THR A 35 1.76 -25.19 -9.64
N PRO A 36 0.79 -25.40 -8.73
CA PRO A 36 1.07 -25.99 -7.41
C PRO A 36 1.61 -27.42 -7.49
N GLU A 37 1.22 -28.17 -8.54
CA GLU A 37 1.71 -29.54 -8.80
C GLU A 37 3.24 -29.60 -8.96
N HIS A 38 3.87 -28.52 -9.46
CA HIS A 38 5.33 -28.41 -9.59
C HIS A 38 6.05 -28.46 -8.23
N PHE A 39 5.32 -28.17 -7.14
CA PHE A 39 5.83 -28.16 -5.77
C PHE A 39 5.22 -29.28 -4.92
N ALA A 40 4.66 -30.32 -5.56
CA ALA A 40 3.93 -31.40 -4.89
C ALA A 40 2.76 -30.89 -4.01
N ALA A 41 2.23 -29.71 -4.33
CA ALA A 41 1.05 -29.13 -3.72
C ALA A 41 -0.17 -29.32 -4.63
N ARG A 42 -1.35 -29.01 -4.12
CA ARG A 42 -2.62 -29.05 -4.86
C ARG A 42 -3.16 -27.66 -5.09
N ASN A 43 -3.90 -27.49 -6.19
CA ASN A 43 -4.64 -26.27 -6.41
C ASN A 43 -5.91 -26.28 -5.55
N GLU A 44 -5.98 -25.36 -4.58
CA GLU A 44 -7.14 -25.17 -3.72
C GLU A 44 -7.79 -23.79 -3.96
N ILE A 45 -7.49 -23.16 -5.11
CA ILE A 45 -8.14 -21.91 -5.51
C ILE A 45 -9.62 -22.21 -5.76
N VAL A 46 -10.48 -21.53 -5.01
CA VAL A 46 -11.92 -21.57 -5.19
C VAL A 46 -12.32 -20.40 -6.08
N ASP A 47 -12.93 -20.68 -7.22
CA ASP A 47 -13.48 -19.65 -8.09
C ASP A 47 -14.75 -19.09 -7.45
N ILE A 48 -14.65 -17.85 -6.97
CA ILE A 48 -15.77 -17.13 -6.39
C ILE A 48 -16.44 -16.32 -7.52
N PRO A 49 -17.75 -16.50 -7.76
CA PRO A 49 -18.50 -15.67 -8.70
C PRO A 49 -18.34 -14.19 -8.38
N LYS A 50 -18.19 -13.36 -9.42
CA LYS A 50 -18.06 -11.90 -9.24
C LYS A 50 -19.27 -11.31 -8.55
N ASP A 51 -20.46 -11.81 -8.87
CA ASP A 51 -21.72 -11.34 -8.30
C ASP A 51 -21.73 -11.52 -6.76
N ASP A 52 -21.17 -12.62 -6.24
CA ASP A 52 -21.06 -12.86 -4.80
C ASP A 52 -20.10 -11.87 -4.14
N ILE A 53 -18.98 -11.55 -4.81
CA ILE A 53 -18.03 -10.54 -4.37
C ILE A 53 -18.71 -9.17 -4.33
N ASP A 54 -19.46 -8.81 -5.37
CA ASP A 54 -20.16 -7.53 -5.45
C ASP A 54 -21.24 -7.38 -4.37
N ILE A 55 -21.96 -8.47 -4.05
CA ILE A 55 -22.93 -8.51 -2.95
C ILE A 55 -22.23 -8.28 -1.60
N ILE A 56 -21.13 -8.98 -1.33
CA ILE A 56 -20.35 -8.79 -0.09
C ILE A 56 -19.84 -7.35 0.00
N LEU A 57 -19.25 -6.83 -1.08
CA LEU A 57 -18.74 -5.47 -1.11
C LEU A 57 -19.83 -4.43 -0.94
N GLN A 58 -21.04 -4.65 -1.46
CA GLN A 58 -22.15 -3.70 -1.31
C GLN A 58 -22.77 -3.73 0.08
N ASN A 59 -22.88 -4.92 0.70
CA ASN A 59 -23.50 -5.08 2.00
C ASN A 59 -22.57 -4.71 3.16
N ASP A 60 -21.33 -5.19 3.11
CA ASP A 60 -20.40 -5.09 4.24
C ASP A 60 -19.47 -3.87 4.11
N TYR A 61 -19.22 -3.42 2.89
CA TYR A 61 -18.30 -2.32 2.58
C TYR A 61 -18.91 -1.25 1.65
N PRO A 62 -20.05 -0.64 2.03
CA PRO A 62 -20.76 0.32 1.18
C PRO A 62 -19.89 1.54 0.81
N GLU A 63 -19.02 1.98 1.72
CA GLU A 63 -18.08 3.09 1.50
C GLU A 63 -16.70 2.59 1.08
N ARG A 64 -16.63 2.06 -0.15
CA ARG A 64 -15.40 1.46 -0.72
C ARG A 64 -14.23 2.44 -0.80
N SER A 65 -14.50 3.73 -0.94
CA SER A 65 -13.48 4.79 -0.97
C SER A 65 -12.62 4.79 0.30
N VAL A 66 -13.22 4.53 1.46
CA VAL A 66 -12.55 4.51 2.76
C VAL A 66 -11.59 3.32 2.88
N MET A 67 -11.87 2.20 2.21
CA MET A 67 -10.98 1.03 2.23
C MET A 67 -9.60 1.31 1.62
N PHE A 68 -9.51 2.31 0.74
CA PHE A 68 -8.26 2.73 0.10
C PHE A 68 -7.62 3.94 0.80
N THR A 69 -8.26 4.46 1.85
CA THR A 69 -7.70 5.54 2.66
C THR A 69 -6.69 4.95 3.64
N HIS A 70 -5.42 4.99 3.26
CA HIS A 70 -4.32 4.53 4.12
C HIS A 70 -3.84 5.58 5.14
N THR A 71 -4.39 6.79 5.07
CA THR A 71 -4.01 7.90 5.92
C THR A 71 -5.13 8.18 6.92
N PRO A 72 -4.87 8.17 8.24
CA PRO A 72 -5.89 8.52 9.22
C PRO A 72 -6.51 9.89 8.94
N ASP A 73 -7.83 10.01 9.09
CA ASP A 73 -8.58 11.24 8.75
C ASP A 73 -8.01 12.48 9.44
N TRP A 74 -7.62 12.37 10.70
CA TRP A 74 -7.03 13.47 11.46
C TRP A 74 -5.73 13.98 10.83
N PHE A 75 -4.90 13.06 10.31
CA PHE A 75 -3.64 13.41 9.69
C PHE A 75 -3.87 13.97 8.30
N HIS A 76 -4.83 13.42 7.55
CA HIS A 76 -5.22 13.96 6.25
C HIS A 76 -5.73 15.41 6.37
N GLN A 77 -6.55 15.70 7.38
CA GLN A 77 -7.02 17.06 7.67
C GLN A 77 -5.87 17.99 8.03
N LEU A 78 -4.98 17.56 8.94
CA LEU A 78 -3.81 18.35 9.34
C LEU A 78 -2.89 18.65 8.15
N ALA A 79 -2.59 17.63 7.33
CA ALA A 79 -1.74 17.78 6.15
C ALA A 79 -2.37 18.74 5.13
N THR A 80 -3.68 18.63 4.89
CA THR A 80 -4.42 19.53 3.98
C THR A 80 -4.36 20.98 4.48
N GLN A 81 -4.59 21.22 5.77
CA GLN A 81 -4.50 22.56 6.37
C GLN A 81 -3.10 23.17 6.21
N ILE A 82 -2.06 22.39 6.48
CA ILE A 82 -0.66 22.86 6.34
C ILE A 82 -0.34 23.15 4.87
N MET A 83 -0.81 22.32 3.94
CA MET A 83 -0.65 22.59 2.50
C MET A 83 -1.31 23.89 2.09
N GLU A 84 -2.52 24.18 2.57
CA GLU A 84 -3.21 25.46 2.32
C GLU A 84 -2.42 26.64 2.90
N GLU A 85 -1.93 26.53 4.13
CA GLU A 85 -1.14 27.56 4.81
C GLU A 85 0.17 27.87 4.06
N LEU A 86 0.85 26.82 3.57
CA LEU A 86 2.07 26.93 2.76
C LEU A 86 1.80 27.19 1.27
N ARG A 87 0.52 27.29 0.88
CA ARG A 87 0.04 27.51 -0.49
C ARG A 87 0.56 26.48 -1.50
N PHE A 88 0.68 25.23 -1.07
CA PHE A 88 0.96 24.11 -1.96
C PHE A 88 -0.34 23.58 -2.57
N SER A 89 -0.32 23.32 -3.88
CA SER A 89 -1.39 22.59 -4.57
C SER A 89 -0.88 21.23 -5.00
N PHE A 90 -1.66 20.18 -4.74
CA PHE A 90 -1.35 18.81 -5.16
C PHE A 90 -1.06 18.70 -6.67
N ASP A 91 -1.75 19.50 -7.49
CA ASP A 91 -1.62 19.49 -8.95
C ASP A 91 -0.24 19.97 -9.42
N GLN A 92 0.47 20.69 -8.55
CA GLN A 92 1.79 21.27 -8.83
C GLN A 92 2.93 20.44 -8.20
N ILE A 93 2.60 19.41 -7.42
CA ILE A 93 3.59 18.50 -6.84
C ILE A 93 3.93 17.43 -7.87
N CYS A 94 5.21 17.35 -8.21
CA CYS A 94 5.76 16.29 -9.06
C CYS A 94 6.75 15.44 -8.26
N ILE A 95 7.16 14.30 -8.84
CA ILE A 95 8.14 13.39 -8.21
C ILE A 95 9.44 14.10 -7.82
N GLY A 96 9.84 15.15 -8.54
CA GLY A 96 11.04 15.93 -8.23
C GLY A 96 10.86 16.91 -7.07
N SER A 97 9.66 17.44 -6.86
CA SER A 97 9.37 18.46 -5.83
C SER A 97 8.74 17.90 -4.56
N ILE A 98 8.26 16.65 -4.58
CA ILE A 98 7.54 16.04 -3.45
C ILE A 98 8.35 16.04 -2.15
N TRP A 99 9.66 15.77 -2.22
CA TRP A 99 10.53 15.76 -1.04
C TRP A 99 10.72 17.16 -0.46
N SER A 100 10.88 18.18 -1.31
CA SER A 100 10.99 19.56 -0.84
C SER A 100 9.71 20.08 -0.19
N VAL A 101 8.55 19.69 -0.71
CA VAL A 101 7.24 19.99 -0.09
C VAL A 101 7.11 19.27 1.24
N PHE A 102 7.46 17.98 1.29
CA PHE A 102 7.45 17.20 2.52
C PHE A 102 8.36 17.81 3.60
N ASP A 103 9.59 18.15 3.26
CA ASP A 103 10.55 18.78 4.19
C ASP A 103 10.05 20.13 4.70
N ALA A 104 9.37 20.91 3.86
CA ALA A 104 8.76 22.18 4.24
C ALA A 104 7.58 22.00 5.19
N MET A 105 6.77 20.95 5.01
CA MET A 105 5.61 20.65 5.86
C MET A 105 6.00 20.01 7.20
N LEU A 106 7.12 19.28 7.27
CA LEU A 106 7.51 18.47 8.42
C LEU A 106 7.49 19.23 9.77
N PRO A 107 8.03 20.46 9.89
CA PRO A 107 8.03 21.19 11.16
C PRO A 107 6.62 21.55 11.63
N TYR A 108 5.73 21.91 10.70
CA TYR A 108 4.34 22.24 10.99
C TYR A 108 3.55 21.02 11.45
N ILE A 109 3.81 19.87 10.81
CA ILE A 109 3.19 18.60 11.21
C ILE A 109 3.62 18.28 12.64
N GLN A 110 4.93 18.29 12.92
CA GLN A 110 5.48 17.96 14.25
C GLN A 110 4.95 18.86 15.35
N ALA A 111 4.80 20.17 15.09
CA ALA A 111 4.26 21.13 16.06
C ALA A 111 2.78 20.91 16.37
N ASN A 112 2.03 20.27 15.47
CA ASN A 112 0.58 20.11 15.57
C ASN A 112 0.14 18.64 15.71
N ILE A 113 1.06 17.71 16.01
CA ILE A 113 0.70 16.32 16.30
C ILE A 113 -0.15 16.31 17.58
N PRO A 114 -1.35 15.70 17.56
CA PRO A 114 -2.16 15.60 18.76
C PRO A 114 -1.40 14.85 19.87
N PRO A 115 -1.47 15.30 21.14
CA PRO A 115 -0.65 14.76 22.23
C PRO A 115 -0.88 13.27 22.50
N HIS A 116 -2.05 12.72 22.16
CA HIS A 116 -2.35 11.29 22.27
C HIS A 116 -1.64 10.41 21.23
N PHE A 117 -1.15 10.99 20.13
CA PHE A 117 -0.30 10.31 19.15
C PHE A 117 1.20 10.51 19.42
N ALA A 118 1.58 11.61 20.09
CA ALA A 118 2.97 11.90 20.41
C ALA A 118 3.60 10.87 21.37
N SER A 119 2.83 10.32 22.32
CA SER A 119 3.30 9.35 23.32
C SER A 119 3.66 7.97 22.75
N LEU A 120 3.20 7.61 21.55
CA LEU A 120 3.52 6.33 20.90
C LEU A 120 4.92 6.30 20.28
N TYR A 121 5.50 7.47 19.98
CA TYR A 121 6.77 7.60 19.29
C TYR A 121 7.93 8.08 20.18
N SER A 122 7.65 8.47 21.43
CA SER A 122 8.67 8.91 22.40
C SER A 122 9.36 7.76 23.17
N GLY A 123 9.02 6.50 22.88
CA GLY A 123 9.56 5.31 23.58
C GLY A 123 10.65 4.52 22.84
N ALA A 124 11.08 4.98 21.66
CA ALA A 124 12.10 4.32 20.86
C ALA A 124 13.33 5.23 20.72
N ALA A 125 14.12 5.34 21.79
CA ALA A 125 15.46 5.90 21.79
C ALA A 125 16.44 4.86 22.33
#